data_AF-A0A2K8MAH3-F1
#
_entry.id   AF-A0A2K8MAH3-F1
#
_cell.length_a   1.000
_cell.length_b   1.000
_cell.length_c   1.000
_cell.angle_alpha   90.00
_cell.angle_beta   90.00
_cell.angle_gamma   90.00
#
_symmetry.space_group_name_H-M   'P 1'
#
loop_
_entity.id
_entity.type
_entity.pdbx_description
1 polymer ?
#
loop_
_entity_poly.entity_id
_entity_poly.type
_entity_poly.pdbx_seq_one_letter_code
_entity_poly.pdbx_strand_id
1 'polypeptide(L)' 'MAKQRSDKPEIRPFALARREGLIVAPYDIPRGCLGAYYPEANVLMPVEHHAEQSHVPAAKSVPVRIRV' A
#
# COMPACT_ATOMS: atom_id res chain seq x y z
N MET A 1 -14.29 -2.55 -6.88
CA MET A 1 -13.77 -3.24 -5.68
C MET A 1 -13.19 -4.57 -6.14
N ALA A 2 -11.87 -4.76 -6.09
CA ALA A 2 -11.29 -6.08 -6.37
C ALA A 2 -11.67 -7.01 -5.22
N LYS A 3 -12.20 -8.19 -5.53
CA LYS A 3 -12.50 -9.22 -4.54
C LYS A 3 -11.16 -9.78 -4.06
N GLN A 4 -10.62 -9.17 -3.01
CA GLN A 4 -9.40 -9.64 -2.35
C GLN A 4 -9.70 -10.98 -1.69
N ARG A 5 -8.71 -11.87 -1.63
CA ARG A 5 -8.81 -13.12 -0.87
C ARG A 5 -9.22 -12.79 0.56
N SER A 6 -10.32 -13.37 1.04
CA SER A 6 -10.91 -13.09 2.36
C SER A 6 -10.12 -13.68 3.53
N ASP A 7 -9.02 -14.37 3.25
CA ASP A 7 -8.14 -14.91 4.28
C ASP A 7 -7.42 -13.73 4.91
N LYS A 8 -7.68 -13.48 6.20
CA LYS A 8 -6.92 -12.54 7.04
C LYS A 8 -5.46 -12.65 6.62
N PRO A 9 -4.81 -11.58 6.13
CA PRO A 9 -3.41 -11.66 5.79
C PRO A 9 -2.69 -11.87 7.11
N GLU A 10 -2.38 -13.13 7.41
CA GLU A 10 -1.23 -13.46 8.22
C GLU A 10 -0.12 -12.56 7.67
N ILE A 11 0.37 -11.61 8.48
CA ILE A 11 1.36 -10.63 8.05
C ILE A 11 2.66 -11.40 7.85
N ARG A 12 2.75 -12.14 6.75
CA ARG A 12 3.99 -12.65 6.23
C ARG A 12 4.83 -11.42 5.95
N PRO A 13 6.11 -11.40 6.33
CA PRO A 13 6.95 -10.27 6.03
C PRO A 13 7.01 -10.13 4.52
N PHE A 14 6.21 -9.21 3.96
CA PHE A 14 6.45 -8.68 2.63
C PHE A 14 7.89 -8.20 2.62
N ALA A 15 8.59 -8.36 1.49
CA ALA A 15 9.88 -7.72 1.31
C ALA A 15 9.74 -6.24 1.72
N LEU A 16 10.47 -5.83 2.75
CA LEU A 16 10.37 -4.50 3.35
C LEU A 16 10.91 -3.49 2.34
N ALA A 17 10.02 -2.94 1.51
CA ALA A 17 10.33 -1.82 0.62
C ALA A 17 10.33 -0.52 1.43
N ARG A 18 11.28 0.36 1.15
CA ARG A 18 11.40 1.67 1.78
C ARG A 18 11.55 2.74 0.71
N ARG A 19 10.82 3.84 0.87
CA ARG A 19 10.97 5.03 0.04
C ARG A 19 11.36 6.21 0.93
N GLU A 20 12.51 6.78 0.64
CA GLU A 20 13.07 7.93 1.37
C GLU A 20 12.91 9.23 0.58
N GLY A 21 13.13 10.36 1.26
CA GLY A 21 13.08 11.69 0.65
C GLY A 21 11.67 12.18 0.29
N LEU A 22 10.63 11.60 0.90
CA LEU A 22 9.25 12.07 0.74
C LEU A 22 8.91 13.11 1.81
N ILE A 23 8.12 14.10 1.42
CA ILE A 23 7.56 15.10 2.34
C ILE A 23 6.17 14.62 2.77
N VAL A 24 5.91 14.63 4.08
CA VAL A 24 4.59 14.34 4.64
C VAL A 24 3.88 15.65 4.89
N ALA A 25 2.79 15.91 4.16
CA ALA A 25 1.93 17.07 4.35
C ALA A 25 0.59 16.64 4.98
N PRO A 26 0.08 17.35 6.00
CA PRO A 26 -1.22 17.06 6.57
C PRO A 26 -2.34 17.43 5.61
N TYR A 27 -3.36 16.57 5.50
CA TYR A 27 -4.59 16.81 4.76
C TYR A 27 -5.79 16.39 5.61
N ASP A 28 -6.95 17.00 5.35
CA ASP A 28 -8.21 16.60 5.96
C ASP A 28 -8.76 15.34 5.28
N ILE A 29 -8.22 14.20 5.69
CA ILE A 29 -8.60 12.85 5.25
C ILE A 29 -8.87 11.96 6.47
N PRO A 30 -9.63 10.86 6.33
CA PRO A 30 -9.89 9.95 7.44
C PRO A 30 -8.62 9.47 8.13
N ARG A 31 -8.65 9.37 9.46
CA ARG A 31 -7.51 8.89 10.24
C ARG A 31 -7.10 7.48 9.80
N GLY A 32 -5.79 7.27 9.64
CA GLY A 32 -5.24 6.00 9.16
C GLY A 32 -5.17 5.86 7.64
N CYS A 33 -5.73 6.82 6.89
CA CYS A 33 -5.50 6.94 5.46
C CYS A 33 -4.32 7.87 5.15
N LEU A 34 -3.71 7.67 3.99
CA LEU A 34 -2.72 8.55 3.40
C LEU A 34 -2.86 8.52 1.88
N GLY A 35 -2.45 9.61 1.24
CA GLY A 35 -2.24 9.68 -0.20
C GLY A 35 -0.75 9.77 -0.50
N ALA A 36 -0.38 9.30 -1.68
CA ALA A 36 0.94 9.56 -2.26
C ALA A 36 0.73 10.00 -3.71
N TYR A 37 1.60 10.88 -4.19
CA TYR A 37 1.63 11.21 -5.61
C TYR A 37 2.08 9.98 -6.41
N TYR A 38 1.53 9.85 -7.61
CA TYR A 38 1.94 8.83 -8.57
C TYR A 38 3.07 9.41 -9.44
N PRO A 39 4.19 8.69 -9.63
CA PRO A 39 4.45 7.29 -9.29
C PRO A 39 5.32 7.05 -8.02
N GLU A 40 5.50 8.05 -7.16
CA GLU A 40 6.56 8.09 -6.13
C GLU A 40 6.50 6.96 -5.10
N ALA A 41 5.31 6.45 -4.79
CA ALA A 41 5.10 5.36 -3.83
C ALA A 41 4.92 3.98 -4.48
N ASN A 42 5.06 3.85 -5.81
CA ASN A 42 4.83 2.57 -6.50
C ASN A 42 5.78 1.47 -6.02
N VAL A 43 7.00 1.82 -5.60
CA VAL A 43 7.98 0.87 -5.04
C VAL A 43 7.49 0.17 -3.76
N LEU A 44 6.51 0.75 -3.07
CA LEU A 44 5.92 0.18 -1.87
C LEU A 44 4.78 -0.81 -2.18
N MET A 45 4.32 -0.89 -3.43
CA MET A 45 3.23 -1.78 -3.81
C MET A 45 3.71 -3.24 -3.92
N PRO A 46 3.17 -4.17 -3.12
CA PRO A 46 3.50 -5.59 -3.24
C PRO A 46 2.88 -6.18 -4.52
N VAL A 47 3.71 -6.66 -5.44
CA VAL A 47 3.27 -7.30 -6.70
C VAL A 47 2.56 -8.63 -6.43
N GLU A 48 2.97 -9.35 -5.38
CA GLU A 48 2.36 -10.62 -4.97
C GLU A 48 0.94 -10.45 -4.41
N HIS A 49 0.56 -9.24 -3.99
CA HIS A 49 -0.78 -8.95 -3.49
C HIS A 49 -1.64 -8.34 -4.59
N HIS A 50 -2.39 -9.19 -5.28
CA HIS A 50 -3.25 -8.81 -6.39
C HIS A 50 -4.62 -9.50 -6.35
N ALA A 51 -5.54 -9.01 -7.17
CA ALA A 51 -6.85 -9.61 -7.37
C ALA A 51 -6.72 -11.00 -8.00
N GLU A 52 -7.44 -12.00 -7.47
CA GLU A 52 -7.31 -13.41 -7.87
C GLU A 52 -7.59 -13.65 -9.36
N GLN A 53 -8.55 -12.92 -9.96
CA GLN A 53 -8.97 -13.15 -11.35
C GLN A 53 -8.24 -12.25 -12.36
N SER A 54 -8.11 -10.96 -12.06
CA SER A 54 -7.56 -9.98 -13.00
C SER A 54 -6.07 -9.73 -12.83
N HIS A 55 -5.48 -10.23 -11.73
CA HIS A 55 -4.09 -10.00 -11.36
C HIS A 55 -3.74 -8.51 -11.19
N VAL A 56 -4.75 -7.65 -11.00
CA VAL A 56 -4.55 -6.22 -10.73
C VAL A 56 -4.01 -6.07 -9.31
N PRO A 57 -2.88 -5.35 -9.10
CA PRO A 57 -2.31 -5.13 -7.76
C PRO A 57 -3.28 -4.44 -6.80
N ALA A 58 -3.17 -4.78 -5.52
CA ALA A 58 -3.97 -4.21 -4.43
C ALA A 58 -3.48 -2.80 -4.00
N ALA A 59 -3.28 -1.89 -4.95
CA ALA A 59 -2.65 -0.58 -4.74
C ALA A 59 -3.36 0.33 -3.72
N LYS A 60 -4.67 0.15 -3.49
CA LYS A 60 -5.47 0.96 -2.56
C LYS A 60 -5.50 0.38 -1.13
N SER A 61 -4.76 -0.69 -0.87
CA SER A 61 -4.76 -1.41 0.41
C SER A 61 -3.35 -1.84 0.80
N VAL A 62 -2.38 -0.94 0.64
CA VAL A 62 -0.98 -1.18 1.01
C VAL A 62 -0.72 -0.66 2.43
N PRO A 63 -0.45 -1.54 3.42
CA PRO A 63 -0.09 -1.11 4.75
C PRO A 63 1.31 -0.51 4.75
N VAL A 64 1.47 0.69 5.32
CA VAL A 64 2.76 1.38 5.40
C VAL A 64 2.99 1.96 6.80
N ARG A 65 4.23 2.33 7.09
CA ARG A 65 4.62 3.05 8.31
C ARG A 65 5.44 4.26 7.93
N ILE A 66 5.04 5.42 8.48
CA ILE A 66 5.82 6.65 8.37
C ILE A 66 6.94 6.59 9.42
N ARG A 67 8.13 7.05 9.01
CA ARG A 67 9.30 7.24 9.87
C ARG A 67 9.81 8.64 9.61
N VAL A 68 9.81 9.46 10.65
CA VAL A 68 10.35 10.82 10.68
C VAL A 68 11.61 10.84 11.52
#